data_AF-K2BN80-F1
#
_entry.id   AF-K2BN80-F1
#
_cell.length_a   1.000
_cell.length_b   1.000
_cell.length_c   1.000
_cell.angle_alpha   90.00
_cell.angle_beta   90.00
_cell.angle_gamma   90.00
#
_symmetry.space_group_name_H-M   'P 1'
#
loop_
_entity.id
_entity.type
_entity.pdbx_description
1 polymer ?
#
loop_
_entity_poly.entity_id
_entity_poly.type
_entity_poly.pdbx_seq_one_letter_code
_entity_poly.pdbx_strand_id
1 'polypeptide(L)'
;MQKIIIVCIFLCIMLTTVYAQDTQHKEINAKISQLTKDAKLVDLTESPDSKWIAFVKKSNYTFPSDCFYPAAKGEQADEIWIINTKEITKKILVAPHFSCGDVSKVIVDPHNLQFSPDSKTLYFETSAWVTSGAIHAVGIDGTHLRFVTHGSELRVVQSGPYKGDLIVNQHRYRFKGDTPLGSYNWDWLFTPTGKQIKLYRKMD
;
A
#
# COMPACT_ATOMS: atom_id res chain seq x y z
N MET A 1 22.17 54.11 -10.95
CA MET A 1 21.10 53.97 -9.94
C MET A 1 19.96 53.06 -10.39
N GLN A 2 19.42 53.20 -11.60
CA GLN A 2 18.27 52.40 -12.09
C GLN A 2 18.49 50.87 -12.11
N LYS A 3 19.71 50.38 -12.41
CA LYS A 3 20.04 48.95 -12.42
C LYS A 3 20.07 48.30 -11.03
N ILE A 4 20.42 49.05 -9.97
CA ILE A 4 20.49 48.53 -8.58
C ILE A 4 19.08 48.36 -8.02
N ILE A 5 18.18 49.29 -8.32
CA ILE A 5 16.77 49.24 -7.88
C ILE A 5 16.05 48.02 -8.48
N ILE A 6 16.30 47.70 -9.76
CA ILE A 6 15.71 46.53 -10.43
C ILE A 6 16.18 45.22 -9.78
N VAL A 7 17.48 45.08 -9.47
CA VAL A 7 18.02 43.88 -8.80
C VAL A 7 17.43 43.69 -7.40
N CYS A 8 17.29 44.76 -6.62
CA CYS A 8 16.66 44.70 -5.29
C CYS A 8 15.18 44.31 -5.35
N ILE A 9 14.43 44.81 -6.35
CA ILE A 9 13.01 44.43 -6.54
C ILE A 9 12.90 42.94 -6.90
N PHE A 10 13.72 42.43 -7.83
CA PHE A 10 13.72 41.01 -8.18
C PHE A 10 14.12 40.12 -7.00
N LEU A 11 15.11 40.52 -6.20
CA LEU A 11 15.53 39.78 -5.01
C LEU A 11 14.42 39.74 -3.94
N CYS A 12 13.74 40.86 -3.70
CA CYS A 12 12.58 40.91 -2.79
C CYS A 12 11.43 40.02 -3.26
N ILE A 13 11.10 40.00 -4.56
CA ILE A 13 10.04 39.12 -5.10
C ILE A 13 10.42 37.63 -4.97
N MET A 14 11.69 37.28 -5.20
CA MET A 14 12.18 35.91 -5.00
C MET A 14 12.14 35.51 -3.51
N LEU A 15 12.49 36.40 -2.59
CA LEU A 15 12.44 36.12 -1.15
C LEU A 15 11.01 35.94 -0.64
N THR A 16 10.06 36.77 -1.08
CA THR A 16 8.66 36.66 -0.64
C THR A 16 7.96 35.43 -1.21
N THR A 17 8.28 35.03 -2.44
CA THR A 17 7.73 33.80 -3.06
C THR A 17 8.24 32.53 -2.37
N VAL A 18 9.55 32.46 -2.06
CA VAL A 18 10.12 31.35 -1.30
C VAL A 18 9.50 31.25 0.10
N TYR A 19 9.34 32.38 0.79
CA TYR A 19 8.74 32.40 2.13
C TYR A 19 7.26 32.00 2.12
N ALA A 20 6.48 32.46 1.14
CA ALA A 20 5.09 32.08 0.97
C ALA A 20 4.95 30.57 0.68
N GLN A 21 5.85 30.02 -0.15
CA GLN A 21 5.87 28.59 -0.47
C GLN A 21 6.22 27.72 0.76
N ASP A 22 7.18 28.14 1.59
CA ASP A 22 7.52 27.46 2.84
C ASP A 22 6.35 27.47 3.84
N THR A 23 5.68 28.61 3.99
CA THR A 23 4.51 28.74 4.88
C THR A 23 3.37 27.84 4.43
N GLN A 24 3.05 27.85 3.13
CA GLN A 24 2.03 26.98 2.55
C GLN A 24 2.38 25.49 2.71
N HIS A 25 3.65 25.13 2.53
CA HIS A 25 4.11 23.75 2.71
C HIS A 25 3.95 23.29 4.17
N LYS A 26 4.28 24.14 5.15
CA LYS A 26 4.06 23.87 6.57
C LYS A 26 2.57 23.67 6.91
N GLU A 27 1.69 24.51 6.38
CA GLU A 27 0.25 24.36 6.59
C GLU A 27 -0.31 23.07 6.00
N ILE A 28 0.12 22.68 4.79
CA ILE A 28 -0.27 21.43 4.15
C ILE A 28 0.19 20.24 5.00
N ASN A 29 1.44 20.24 5.43
CA ASN A 29 1.99 19.16 6.26
C ASN A 29 1.23 19.03 7.59
N ALA A 30 0.91 20.16 8.25
CA ALA A 30 0.11 20.15 9.47
C ALA A 30 -1.29 19.55 9.24
N LYS A 31 -1.94 19.88 8.12
CA LYS A 31 -3.24 19.29 7.76
C LYS A 31 -3.12 17.79 7.48
N ILE A 32 -2.09 17.35 6.75
CA ILE A 32 -1.84 15.93 6.51
C ILE A 32 -1.62 15.18 7.82
N SER A 33 -0.76 15.70 8.72
CA SER A 33 -0.53 15.12 10.05
C SER A 33 -1.84 14.99 10.85
N GLN A 34 -2.72 16.00 10.77
CA GLN A 34 -4.03 15.93 11.42
C GLN A 34 -4.94 14.85 10.79
N LEU A 35 -4.90 14.69 9.46
CA LEU A 35 -5.69 13.68 8.76
C LEU A 35 -5.21 12.25 9.03
N THR A 36 -3.91 12.07 9.32
CA THR A 36 -3.25 10.78 9.60
C THR A 36 -3.00 10.52 11.09
N LYS A 37 -3.58 11.30 12.00
CA LYS A 37 -3.32 11.16 13.46
C LYS A 37 -3.61 9.77 14.03
N ASP A 38 -4.55 9.04 13.44
CA ASP A 38 -4.96 7.68 13.87
C ASP A 38 -4.36 6.58 12.98
N ALA A 39 -3.41 6.94 12.11
CA ALA A 39 -2.78 6.01 11.18
C ALA A 39 -1.80 5.08 11.90
N LYS A 40 -1.73 3.83 11.46
CA LYS A 40 -0.58 2.96 11.71
C LYS A 40 0.58 3.46 10.86
N LEU A 41 1.55 4.13 11.47
CA LEU A 41 2.63 4.81 10.75
C LEU A 41 3.47 3.86 9.88
N VAL A 42 3.62 2.59 10.27
CA VAL A 42 4.35 1.58 9.49
C VAL A 42 3.67 1.23 8.16
N ASP A 43 2.36 1.50 8.04
CA ASP A 43 1.56 1.24 6.84
C ASP A 43 1.16 2.53 6.13
N LEU A 44 1.79 3.67 6.45
CA LEU A 44 1.61 4.91 5.71
C LEU A 44 2.55 4.95 4.50
N THR A 45 2.00 5.19 3.32
CA THR A 45 2.77 5.21 2.06
C THR A 45 2.30 6.35 1.15
N GLU A 46 3.24 6.94 0.42
CA GLU A 46 2.98 8.02 -0.55
C GLU A 46 3.07 7.47 -1.97
N SER A 47 2.21 7.95 -2.87
CA SER A 47 2.26 7.56 -4.28
C SER A 47 3.49 8.15 -4.97
N PRO A 48 4.04 7.48 -6.02
CA PRO A 48 5.21 7.99 -6.77
C PRO A 48 5.07 9.40 -7.35
N ASP A 49 3.83 9.85 -7.60
CA ASP A 49 3.52 11.20 -8.11
C ASP A 49 3.13 12.20 -7.01
N SER A 50 3.26 11.81 -5.73
CA SER A 50 2.96 12.63 -4.55
C SER A 50 1.51 13.14 -4.44
N LYS A 51 0.59 12.59 -5.23
CA LYS A 51 -0.83 13.00 -5.22
C LYS A 51 -1.65 12.28 -4.17
N TRP A 52 -1.16 11.14 -3.68
CA TRP A 52 -1.90 10.28 -2.78
C TRP A 52 -1.06 9.87 -1.59
N ILE A 53 -1.68 9.84 -0.42
CA ILE A 53 -1.14 9.18 0.77
C ILE A 53 -2.15 8.12 1.17
N ALA A 54 -1.74 6.87 1.20
CA ALA A 54 -2.55 5.76 1.71
C ALA A 54 -2.04 5.34 3.09
N PHE A 55 -2.95 4.93 3.98
CA PHE A 55 -2.58 4.44 5.30
C PHE A 55 -3.63 3.51 5.87
N VAL A 56 -3.22 2.70 6.84
CA VAL A 56 -4.10 1.79 7.59
C VAL A 56 -4.49 2.42 8.92
N LYS A 57 -5.74 2.25 9.34
CA LYS A 57 -6.17 2.53 10.72
C LYS A 57 -7.22 1.51 11.18
N LYS A 58 -7.43 1.44 12.49
CA LYS A 58 -8.48 0.62 13.09
C LYS A 58 -9.86 1.09 12.60
N SER A 59 -10.68 0.11 12.22
CA SER A 59 -12.09 0.32 11.89
C SER A 59 -12.96 0.17 13.14
N ASN A 60 -14.24 0.50 13.01
CA ASN A 60 -15.23 0.22 14.05
C ASN A 60 -15.86 -1.18 13.95
N TYR A 61 -15.41 -2.02 13.00
CA TYR A 61 -15.94 -3.36 12.80
C TYR A 61 -15.17 -4.38 13.63
N THR A 62 -15.89 -5.14 14.45
CA THR A 62 -15.35 -6.27 15.19
C THR A 62 -15.37 -7.55 14.37
N PHE A 63 -14.43 -8.45 14.64
CA PHE A 63 -14.40 -9.76 14.00
C PHE A 63 -15.67 -10.55 14.35
N PRO A 64 -16.39 -11.10 13.36
CA PRO A 64 -17.49 -12.01 13.64
C PRO A 64 -16.97 -13.26 14.36
N SER A 65 -17.70 -13.74 15.36
CA SER A 65 -17.27 -14.87 16.21
C SER A 65 -17.23 -16.21 15.47
N ASP A 66 -17.94 -16.33 14.36
CA ASP A 66 -18.00 -17.48 13.47
C ASP A 66 -16.86 -17.50 12.44
N CYS A 67 -16.00 -16.48 12.44
CA CYS A 67 -14.93 -16.33 11.48
C CYS A 67 -13.57 -16.47 12.15
N PHE A 68 -12.76 -17.40 11.63
CA PHE A 68 -11.43 -17.68 12.17
C PHE A 68 -10.35 -17.26 11.17
N TYR A 69 -9.55 -16.25 11.54
CA TYR A 69 -8.41 -15.78 10.76
C TYR A 69 -7.13 -16.04 11.57
N PRO A 70 -6.36 -17.10 11.25
CA PRO A 70 -5.26 -17.57 12.08
C PRO A 70 -4.17 -16.52 12.35
N ALA A 71 -3.98 -15.60 11.41
CA ALA A 71 -2.92 -14.60 11.44
C ALA A 71 -3.40 -13.19 11.83
N ALA A 72 -4.72 -12.95 11.88
CA ALA A 72 -5.26 -11.65 12.27
C ALA A 72 -5.19 -11.45 13.79
N LYS A 73 -4.78 -10.26 14.22
CA LYS A 73 -4.63 -9.91 15.65
C LYS A 73 -5.64 -8.86 16.10
N GLY A 74 -6.20 -9.07 17.29
CA GLY A 74 -7.13 -8.15 17.94
C GLY A 74 -8.60 -8.45 17.64
N GLU A 75 -9.49 -7.66 18.24
CA GLU A 75 -10.94 -7.83 18.12
C GLU A 75 -11.56 -7.01 16.99
N GLN A 76 -10.83 -6.00 16.50
CA GLN A 76 -11.28 -5.06 15.47
C GLN A 76 -10.47 -5.18 14.19
N ALA A 77 -11.19 -5.15 13.07
CA ALA A 77 -10.62 -5.06 11.74
C ALA A 77 -9.98 -3.70 11.48
N ASP A 78 -9.07 -3.67 10.52
CA ASP A 78 -8.46 -2.48 9.99
C ASP A 78 -9.01 -2.16 8.59
N GLU A 79 -8.87 -0.89 8.21
CA GLU A 79 -9.35 -0.33 6.94
C GLU A 79 -8.26 0.54 6.32
N ILE A 80 -8.28 0.64 4.99
CA ILE A 80 -7.36 1.49 4.23
C ILE A 80 -8.04 2.81 3.94
N TRP A 81 -7.37 3.91 4.27
CA TRP A 81 -7.75 5.28 3.92
C TRP A 81 -6.80 5.86 2.90
N ILE A 82 -7.29 6.83 2.13
CA ILE A 82 -6.49 7.58 1.17
C ILE A 82 -6.75 9.08 1.30
N ILE A 83 -5.70 9.86 1.16
CA ILE A 83 -5.71 11.32 1.13
C ILE A 83 -5.33 11.79 -0.27
N ASN A 84 -6.12 12.68 -0.86
CA ASN A 84 -5.71 13.48 -2.01
C ASN A 84 -4.89 14.67 -1.49
N THR A 85 -3.59 14.74 -1.82
CA THR A 85 -2.69 15.78 -1.30
C THR A 85 -2.91 17.14 -1.94
N LYS A 86 -3.56 17.19 -3.12
CA LYS A 86 -3.90 18.45 -3.79
C LYS A 86 -5.15 19.08 -3.20
N GLU A 87 -6.18 18.26 -2.99
CA GLU A 87 -7.49 18.72 -2.46
C GLU A 87 -7.54 18.72 -0.93
N ILE A 88 -6.58 18.05 -0.28
CA ILE A 88 -6.55 17.84 1.17
C ILE A 88 -7.85 17.17 1.64
N THR A 89 -8.33 16.19 0.87
CA THR A 89 -9.52 15.40 1.16
C THR A 89 -9.13 13.99 1.56
N LYS A 90 -9.87 13.42 2.51
CA LYS A 90 -9.64 12.06 3.04
C LYS A 90 -10.90 11.22 2.83
N LYS A 91 -10.73 9.97 2.37
CA LYS A 91 -11.81 8.99 2.25
C LYS A 91 -11.35 7.57 2.62
N ILE A 92 -12.29 6.69 2.96
CA ILE A 92 -12.05 5.25 3.00
C ILE A 92 -11.77 4.79 1.57
N LEU A 93 -10.69 4.04 1.39
CA LEU A 93 -10.35 3.38 0.12
C LEU A 93 -10.81 1.92 0.12
N VAL A 94 -10.54 1.20 1.22
CA VAL A 94 -10.94 -0.20 1.37
C VAL A 94 -11.51 -0.41 2.78
N ALA A 95 -12.78 -0.79 2.84
CA ALA A 95 -13.44 -1.16 4.09
C ALA A 95 -13.16 -2.65 4.41
N PRO A 96 -13.37 -3.07 5.67
CA PRO A 96 -13.21 -4.47 6.05
C PRO A 96 -14.16 -5.39 5.27
N HIS A 97 -13.70 -6.61 4.98
CA HIS A 97 -14.48 -7.67 4.36
C HIS A 97 -14.13 -9.02 4.98
N PHE A 98 -15.07 -9.62 5.71
CA PHE A 98 -14.79 -10.82 6.50
C PHE A 98 -14.80 -12.12 5.69
N SER A 99 -15.64 -12.29 4.66
CA SER A 99 -15.63 -13.46 3.75
C SER A 99 -15.19 -14.81 4.34
N CYS A 100 -15.89 -15.31 5.35
CA CYS A 100 -15.40 -16.40 6.21
C CYS A 100 -15.31 -17.76 5.51
N GLY A 101 -15.99 -17.93 4.38
CA GLY A 101 -15.89 -19.11 3.50
C GLY A 101 -14.89 -18.99 2.35
N ASP A 102 -14.32 -17.81 2.11
CA ASP A 102 -13.37 -17.56 1.02
C ASP A 102 -12.26 -16.62 1.50
N VAL A 103 -11.22 -17.23 2.07
CA VAL A 103 -10.09 -16.51 2.64
C VAL A 103 -9.33 -15.64 1.63
N SER A 104 -9.48 -15.89 0.32
CA SER A 104 -8.87 -15.07 -0.72
C SER A 104 -9.53 -13.69 -0.86
N LYS A 105 -10.71 -13.49 -0.28
CA LYS A 105 -11.46 -12.22 -0.30
C LYS A 105 -11.33 -11.45 1.01
N VAL A 106 -10.73 -12.03 2.04
CA VAL A 106 -10.65 -11.45 3.39
C VAL A 106 -9.84 -10.17 3.39
N ILE A 107 -10.42 -9.11 3.95
CA ILE A 107 -9.78 -7.82 4.23
C ILE A 107 -10.06 -7.47 5.69
N VAL A 108 -9.16 -7.86 6.59
CA VAL A 108 -9.35 -7.64 8.05
C VAL A 108 -8.18 -6.94 8.72
N ASP A 109 -6.99 -7.06 8.16
CA ASP A 109 -5.75 -6.49 8.67
C ASP A 109 -4.82 -6.07 7.52
N PRO A 110 -5.29 -5.23 6.57
CA PRO A 110 -4.45 -4.74 5.49
C PRO A 110 -3.13 -4.15 6.02
N HIS A 111 -2.03 -4.47 5.36
CA HIS A 111 -0.68 -4.00 5.68
C HIS A 111 0.23 -4.03 4.43
N ASN A 112 1.47 -3.54 4.57
CA ASN A 112 2.46 -3.47 3.48
C ASN A 112 1.90 -2.80 2.20
N LEU A 113 1.33 -1.61 2.38
CA LEU A 113 0.74 -0.83 1.30
C LEU A 113 1.80 -0.37 0.29
N GLN A 114 1.60 -0.64 -0.99
CA GLN A 114 2.52 -0.22 -2.05
C GLN A 114 1.79 0.26 -3.31
N PHE A 115 2.11 1.47 -3.74
CA PHE A 115 1.59 2.00 -4.99
C PHE A 115 2.29 1.38 -6.20
N SER A 116 1.49 1.10 -7.23
CA SER A 116 1.94 0.93 -8.61
C SER A 116 2.81 2.11 -9.07
N PRO A 117 3.75 1.90 -10.01
CA PRO A 117 4.63 2.97 -10.46
C PRO A 117 3.95 4.11 -11.23
N ASP A 118 2.69 3.93 -11.64
CA ASP A 118 1.87 4.95 -12.28
C ASP A 118 0.88 5.63 -11.32
N SER A 119 0.98 5.31 -10.02
CA SER A 119 0.12 5.81 -8.94
C SER A 119 -1.38 5.47 -9.06
N LYS A 120 -1.79 4.54 -9.94
CA LYS A 120 -3.23 4.27 -10.17
C LYS A 120 -3.79 3.11 -9.36
N THR A 121 -2.93 2.19 -8.95
CA THR A 121 -3.29 1.00 -8.17
C THR A 121 -2.51 0.99 -6.85
N LEU A 122 -3.20 0.64 -5.77
CA LEU A 122 -2.61 0.30 -4.48
C LEU A 122 -2.65 -1.22 -4.32
N TYR A 123 -1.49 -1.81 -4.03
CA TYR A 123 -1.35 -3.21 -3.64
C TYR A 123 -1.15 -3.31 -2.13
N PHE A 124 -1.62 -4.40 -1.53
CA PHE A 124 -1.50 -4.62 -0.09
C PHE A 124 -1.65 -6.10 0.28
N GLU A 125 -1.21 -6.43 1.48
CA GLU A 125 -1.31 -7.77 2.07
C GLU A 125 -2.44 -7.82 3.10
N THR A 126 -3.09 -8.98 3.22
CA THR A 126 -4.01 -9.32 4.31
C THR A 126 -3.73 -10.73 4.83
N SER A 127 -4.14 -11.00 6.07
CA SER A 127 -4.17 -12.35 6.60
C SER A 127 -5.20 -13.21 5.87
N ALA A 128 -4.81 -14.43 5.49
CA ALA A 128 -5.68 -15.38 4.80
C ALA A 128 -5.47 -16.83 5.27
N TRP A 129 -4.28 -17.40 5.05
CA TRP A 129 -3.94 -18.78 5.44
C TRP A 129 -2.88 -18.81 6.54
N VAL A 130 -2.72 -19.96 7.20
CA VAL A 130 -1.70 -20.18 8.25
C VAL A 130 -0.28 -19.94 7.74
N THR A 131 -0.01 -20.31 6.49
CA THR A 131 1.33 -20.26 5.89
C THR A 131 1.49 -19.17 4.83
N SER A 132 0.47 -18.34 4.60
CA SER A 132 0.46 -17.35 3.53
C SER A 132 -0.60 -16.28 3.77
N GLY A 133 -0.27 -15.01 3.51
CA GLY A 133 -1.26 -13.96 3.35
C GLY A 133 -1.93 -14.02 1.98
N ALA A 134 -2.79 -13.03 1.73
CA ALA A 134 -3.38 -12.73 0.43
C ALA A 134 -2.89 -11.36 -0.06
N ILE A 135 -2.50 -11.30 -1.33
CA ILE A 135 -2.13 -10.06 -2.01
C ILE A 135 -3.35 -9.53 -2.74
N HIS A 136 -3.71 -8.30 -2.46
CA HIS A 136 -4.83 -7.59 -3.07
C HIS A 136 -4.36 -6.39 -3.87
N ALA A 137 -5.24 -5.91 -4.74
CA ALA A 137 -5.05 -4.70 -5.49
C ALA A 137 -6.37 -3.95 -5.66
N VAL A 138 -6.31 -2.62 -5.58
CA VAL A 138 -7.46 -1.72 -5.72
C VAL A 138 -7.06 -0.47 -6.49
N GLY A 139 -7.95 0.09 -7.31
CA GLY A 139 -7.76 1.39 -7.92
C GLY A 139 -7.80 2.51 -6.88
N ILE A 140 -7.09 3.62 -7.08
CA ILE A 140 -7.09 4.77 -6.14
C ILE A 140 -8.47 5.45 -6.01
N ASP A 141 -9.39 5.16 -6.94
CA ASP A 141 -10.78 5.58 -6.89
C ASP A 141 -11.62 4.70 -5.95
N GLY A 142 -11.11 3.54 -5.52
CA GLY A 142 -11.81 2.52 -4.73
C GLY A 142 -12.42 1.40 -5.57
N THR A 143 -12.22 1.41 -6.88
CA THR A 143 -12.78 0.40 -7.79
C THR A 143 -11.84 -0.78 -8.00
N HIS A 144 -12.36 -1.86 -8.58
CA HIS A 144 -11.56 -3.04 -8.99
C HIS A 144 -10.74 -3.69 -7.86
N LEU A 145 -11.24 -3.62 -6.62
CA LEU A 145 -10.70 -4.40 -5.51
C LEU A 145 -10.76 -5.89 -5.89
N ARG A 146 -9.60 -6.55 -5.90
CA ARG A 146 -9.49 -7.96 -6.29
C ARG A 146 -8.33 -8.65 -5.58
N PHE A 147 -8.45 -9.96 -5.44
CA PHE A 147 -7.34 -10.84 -5.12
C PHE A 147 -6.38 -10.94 -6.31
N VAL A 148 -5.08 -10.95 -6.04
CA VAL A 148 -4.03 -11.07 -7.06
C VAL A 148 -3.34 -12.42 -6.96
N THR A 149 -2.80 -12.75 -5.79
CA THR A 149 -2.14 -14.03 -5.52
C THR A 149 -2.03 -14.24 -4.02
N HIS A 150 -1.75 -15.46 -3.58
CA HIS A 150 -1.40 -15.72 -2.18
C HIS A 150 0.09 -15.42 -1.98
N GLY A 151 0.50 -15.00 -0.79
CA GLY A 151 1.89 -14.89 -0.41
C GLY A 151 2.10 -13.86 0.68
N SER A 152 3.35 -13.49 0.88
CA SER A 152 3.75 -12.44 1.81
C SER A 152 4.91 -11.65 1.24
N GLU A 153 5.34 -10.61 1.95
CA GLU A 153 6.48 -9.77 1.58
C GLU A 153 6.38 -9.19 0.15
N LEU A 154 5.18 -8.73 -0.20
CA LEU A 154 4.88 -8.01 -1.42
C LEU A 154 5.93 -6.92 -1.68
N ARG A 155 6.39 -6.85 -2.92
CA ARG A 155 7.21 -5.75 -3.44
C ARG A 155 6.77 -5.42 -4.86
N VAL A 156 6.42 -4.16 -5.11
CA VAL A 156 6.10 -3.65 -6.46
C VAL A 156 7.38 -3.22 -7.16
N VAL A 157 7.61 -3.72 -8.38
CA VAL A 157 8.80 -3.37 -9.17
C VAL A 157 8.64 -1.95 -9.73
N GLN A 158 9.47 -1.01 -9.26
CA GLN A 158 9.35 0.42 -9.60
C GLN A 158 10.01 0.82 -10.93
N SER A 159 10.99 0.05 -11.41
CA SER A 159 11.77 0.38 -12.61
C SER A 159 12.30 -0.86 -13.34
N GLY A 160 12.81 -0.66 -14.56
CA GLY A 160 13.36 -1.73 -15.39
C GLY A 160 12.31 -2.50 -16.21
N PRO A 161 12.68 -3.64 -16.81
CA PRO A 161 11.85 -4.36 -17.78
C PRO A 161 10.59 -5.00 -17.16
N TYR A 162 10.56 -5.16 -15.84
CA TYR A 162 9.42 -5.70 -15.09
C TYR A 162 8.67 -4.61 -14.31
N LYS A 163 8.86 -3.32 -14.65
CA LYS A 163 8.16 -2.21 -13.98
C LYS A 163 6.66 -2.46 -13.94
N GLY A 164 6.09 -2.45 -12.74
CA GLY A 164 4.66 -2.71 -12.47
C GLY A 164 4.35 -4.14 -12.06
N ASP A 165 5.23 -5.10 -12.33
CA ASP A 165 5.10 -6.48 -11.84
C ASP A 165 5.35 -6.55 -10.33
N LEU A 166 4.99 -7.69 -9.75
CA LEU A 166 5.01 -7.95 -8.32
C LEU A 166 6.02 -9.04 -8.00
N ILE A 167 6.85 -8.81 -7.01
CA ILE A 167 7.65 -9.86 -6.37
C ILE A 167 6.89 -10.24 -5.10
N VAL A 168 6.59 -11.52 -4.95
CA VAL A 168 5.84 -12.05 -3.80
C VAL A 168 6.57 -13.27 -3.28
N ASN A 169 6.81 -13.31 -1.96
CA ASN A 169 7.31 -14.49 -1.30
C ASN A 169 6.18 -15.51 -1.15
N GLN A 170 6.42 -16.76 -1.53
CA GLN A 170 5.43 -17.82 -1.36
C GLN A 170 6.00 -19.04 -0.66
N HIS A 171 5.25 -19.49 0.34
CA HIS A 171 5.39 -20.81 0.93
C HIS A 171 4.88 -21.88 -0.04
N ARG A 172 5.76 -22.80 -0.44
CA ARG A 172 5.45 -23.90 -1.36
C ARG A 172 6.07 -25.20 -0.86
N TYR A 173 5.53 -26.32 -1.34
CA TYR A 173 5.99 -27.66 -0.98
C TYR A 173 6.75 -28.31 -2.14
N ARG A 174 7.75 -29.14 -1.80
CA ARG A 174 8.45 -30.02 -2.74
C ARG A 174 7.84 -31.41 -2.65
N PHE A 175 7.72 -32.08 -3.79
CA PHE A 175 7.18 -33.44 -3.86
C PHE A 175 8.05 -34.32 -4.76
N LYS A 176 8.12 -35.61 -4.44
CA LYS A 176 8.57 -36.69 -5.34
C LYS A 176 7.44 -37.70 -5.46
N GLY A 177 6.71 -37.64 -6.58
CA GLY A 177 5.38 -38.28 -6.66
C GLY A 177 4.48 -37.67 -5.57
N ASP A 178 3.85 -38.52 -4.77
CA ASP A 178 2.99 -38.08 -3.66
C ASP A 178 3.74 -37.89 -2.33
N THR A 179 5.07 -38.08 -2.32
CA THR A 179 5.88 -37.94 -1.09
C THR A 179 6.29 -36.48 -0.87
N PRO A 180 5.87 -35.81 0.21
CA PRO A 180 6.33 -34.46 0.54
C PRO A 180 7.81 -34.50 0.96
N LEU A 181 8.61 -33.63 0.37
CA LEU A 181 10.05 -33.49 0.63
C LEU A 181 10.38 -32.22 1.44
N GLY A 182 9.37 -31.62 2.07
CA GLY A 182 9.48 -30.37 2.82
C GLY A 182 8.95 -29.15 2.06
N SER A 183 9.07 -27.99 2.69
CA SER A 183 8.60 -26.72 2.16
C SER A 183 9.75 -25.73 1.94
N TYR A 184 9.46 -24.64 1.24
CA TYR A 184 10.38 -23.56 0.96
C TYR A 184 9.62 -22.24 0.78
N ASN A 185 10.30 -21.14 1.10
CA ASN A 185 9.80 -19.78 0.93
C ASN A 185 10.67 -19.09 -0.11
N TRP A 186 10.19 -18.94 -1.35
CA TRP A 186 10.95 -18.30 -2.42
C TRP A 186 10.20 -17.10 -2.96
N ASP A 187 10.96 -16.17 -3.53
CA ASP A 187 10.41 -15.01 -4.22
C ASP A 187 10.07 -15.39 -5.65
N TRP A 188 8.82 -15.12 -6.03
CA TRP A 188 8.31 -15.33 -7.38
C TRP A 188 7.87 -14.01 -7.99
N LEU A 189 8.04 -13.88 -9.29
CA LEU A 189 7.61 -12.72 -10.06
C LEU A 189 6.21 -12.98 -10.65
N PHE A 190 5.31 -12.03 -10.50
CA PHE A 190 3.92 -12.07 -10.97
C PHE A 190 3.57 -10.81 -11.74
N THR A 191 2.69 -10.94 -12.73
CA THR A 191 2.02 -9.79 -13.36
C THR A 191 1.06 -9.08 -12.38
N PRO A 192 0.64 -7.82 -12.67
CA PRO A 192 -0.42 -7.12 -11.93
C PRO A 192 -1.76 -7.85 -11.78
N THR A 193 -2.02 -8.85 -12.62
CA THR A 193 -3.25 -9.65 -12.63
C THR A 193 -3.10 -11.00 -11.93
N GLY A 194 -1.93 -11.28 -11.34
CA GLY A 194 -1.71 -12.51 -10.58
C GLY A 194 -1.12 -13.68 -11.36
N LYS A 195 -0.87 -13.52 -12.66
CA LYS A 195 -0.19 -14.54 -13.46
C LYS A 195 1.29 -14.63 -13.05
N GLN A 196 1.74 -15.81 -12.61
CA GLN A 196 3.15 -16.06 -12.34
C GLN A 196 3.98 -15.98 -13.65
N ILE A 197 5.11 -15.30 -13.59
CA ILE A 197 6.07 -15.17 -14.69
C ILE A 197 7.23 -16.16 -14.50
N LYS A 198 7.97 -16.04 -13.41
CA LYS A 198 9.16 -16.87 -13.13
C LYS A 198 9.55 -16.86 -11.65
N LEU A 199 10.44 -17.77 -11.28
CA LEU A 199 11.20 -17.66 -10.04
C LEU A 199 12.04 -16.37 -10.09
N TYR A 200 11.91 -15.52 -9.07
CA TYR A 200 12.70 -14.31 -8.96
C TYR A 200 13.99 -14.60 -8.19
N ARG A 201 13.89 -15.20 -7.00
CA ARG A 201 15.02 -15.48 -6.13
C ARG A 201 14.71 -16.62 -5.16
N LYS A 202 15.68 -17.51 -4.94
CA LYS A 202 15.65 -18.44 -3.82
C LYS A 202 16.09 -17.69 -2.57
N MET A 203 15.32 -17.82 -1.49
CA MET A 203 15.77 -17.43 -0.16
C MET A 203 16.49 -18.63 0.43
N ASP A 204 17.65 -18.38 1.03
CA ASP A 204 18.44 -19.38 1.77
C ASP A 204 17.84 -19.62 3.16
#